data_AF-A0A973RP55-F1
#
_entry.id   AF-A0A973RP55-F1
#
_cell.length_a   1.000
_cell.length_b   1.000
_cell.length_c   1.000
_cell.angle_alpha   90.00
_cell.angle_beta   90.00
_cell.angle_gamma   90.00
#
_symmetry.space_group_name_H-M   'P 1'
#
loop_
_entity.id
_entity.type
_entity.pdbx_description
1 polymer ?
#
loop_
_entity_poly.entity_id
_entity_poly.type
_entity_poly.pdbx_seq_one_letter_code
_entity_poly.pdbx_strand_id
1 'polypeptide(L)'
;MSKPTARTVHLSDLVGSVRRSPNGTQLAVLWPSPPHPARWMVTDRWGSTGYERDETVAGWPVVGAVPLSPAAGMELAEITEKAS
;
A
#
# COMPACT_ATOMS: atom_id res chain seq x y z
N MET A 1 -10.42 12.63 -23.63
CA MET A 1 -9.66 11.95 -22.55
C MET A 1 -9.86 12.75 -21.27
N SER A 2 -10.79 12.33 -20.42
CA SER A 2 -11.04 13.02 -19.14
C SER A 2 -9.86 12.76 -18.22
N LYS A 3 -9.18 13.82 -17.75
CA LYS A 3 -8.21 13.72 -16.66
C LYS A 3 -8.91 13.03 -15.48
N PRO A 4 -8.25 12.09 -14.77
CA PRO A 4 -8.80 11.60 -13.52
C PRO A 4 -8.93 12.82 -12.60
N THR A 5 -10.17 13.21 -12.30
CA THR A 5 -10.46 14.15 -11.22
C THR A 5 -9.81 13.56 -9.98
N ALA A 6 -9.04 14.36 -9.24
CA ALA A 6 -8.41 13.93 -8.00
C ALA A 6 -9.51 13.35 -7.10
N ARG A 7 -9.62 12.02 -7.08
CA ARG A 7 -10.56 11.31 -6.23
C ARG A 7 -10.14 11.66 -4.83
N THR A 8 -11.01 12.30 -4.05
CA THR A 8 -10.78 12.46 -2.61
C THR A 8 -10.56 11.07 -2.04
N VAL A 9 -9.34 10.79 -1.61
CA VAL A 9 -8.97 9.50 -1.03
C VAL A 9 -9.39 9.56 0.43
N HIS A 10 -10.31 8.67 0.82
CA HIS A 10 -10.66 8.51 2.22
C HIS A 10 -9.70 7.51 2.86
N LEU A 11 -9.16 7.84 4.04
CA LEU A 11 -8.23 6.96 4.76
C LEU A 11 -8.83 5.55 5.00
N SER A 12 -10.14 5.46 5.19
CA SER A 12 -10.88 4.19 5.29
C SER A 12 -10.75 3.29 4.07
N ASP A 13 -10.49 3.84 2.88
CA ASP A 13 -10.28 3.09 1.64
C ASP A 13 -8.86 2.46 1.58
N LEU A 14 -7.97 2.94 2.44
CA LEU A 14 -6.57 2.51 2.48
C LEU A 14 -6.31 1.54 3.65
N VAL A 15 -6.90 1.79 4.82
CA VAL A 15 -6.71 1.00 6.04
C VAL A 15 -7.06 -0.47 5.82
N GLY A 16 -6.17 -1.37 6.24
CA GLY A 16 -6.34 -2.81 6.09
C GLY A 16 -5.93 -3.37 4.72
N SER A 17 -5.55 -2.52 3.75
CA SER A 17 -5.04 -2.95 2.45
C SER A 17 -3.51 -2.97 2.39
N VAL A 18 -2.94 -3.96 1.70
CA VAL A 18 -1.55 -3.94 1.25
C VAL A 18 -1.52 -3.53 -0.21
N ARG A 19 -0.69 -2.55 -0.53
CA ARG A 19 -0.64 -1.95 -1.87
C ARG A 19 0.76 -1.99 -2.44
N ARG A 20 0.87 -2.26 -3.74
CA ARG A 20 2.16 -2.40 -4.45
C ARG A 20 2.42 -1.20 -5.34
N SER A 21 3.63 -0.66 -5.28
CA SER A 21 4.06 0.42 -6.16
C SER A 21 3.96 0.01 -7.64
N PRO A 22 3.75 0.97 -8.57
CA PRO A 22 3.69 0.66 -10.01
C PRO A 22 4.97 0.02 -10.57
N ASN A 23 6.12 0.24 -9.94
CA ASN A 23 7.40 -0.38 -10.33
C ASN A 23 7.59 -1.79 -9.75
N GLY A 24 6.64 -2.30 -8.96
CA GLY A 24 6.59 -3.67 -8.47
C GLY A 24 7.47 -3.99 -7.26
N THR A 25 8.42 -3.12 -6.89
CA THR A 25 9.44 -3.41 -5.87
C THR A 25 8.99 -3.07 -4.44
N GLN A 26 8.08 -2.12 -4.27
CA GLN A 26 7.73 -1.55 -2.97
C GLN A 26 6.27 -1.84 -2.60
N LEU A 27 6.02 -1.94 -1.29
CA LEU A 27 4.72 -2.24 -0.70
C LEU A 27 4.40 -1.24 0.43
N ALA A 28 3.18 -0.71 0.48
CA ALA A 28 2.67 0.04 1.62
C ALA A 28 1.84 -0.89 2.52
N VAL A 29 2.15 -0.93 3.83
CA VAL A 29 1.65 -2.01 4.71
C VAL A 29 1.18 -1.60 6.11
N LEU A 30 1.48 -0.39 6.60
CA LEU A 30 1.12 0.04 7.96
C LEU A 30 0.79 1.53 8.04
N TRP A 31 -0.34 1.84 8.67
CA TRP A 31 -0.76 3.18 9.08
C TRP A 31 -1.60 3.11 10.38
N PRO A 32 -1.44 4.06 11.33
CA PRO A 32 -0.37 5.05 11.41
C PRO A 32 0.98 4.37 11.64
N SER A 33 2.06 4.85 11.01
CA SER A 33 3.38 4.20 11.08
C SER A 33 4.36 4.96 11.98
N PRO A 34 4.72 4.47 13.16
CA PRO A 34 5.77 5.07 13.97
C PRO A 34 7.12 5.11 13.23
N PRO A 35 7.92 6.18 13.36
CA PRO A 35 7.70 7.39 14.17
C PRO A 35 6.90 8.49 13.46
N HIS A 36 6.33 8.22 12.28
CA HIS A 36 5.58 9.17 11.45
C HIS A 36 4.07 8.84 11.44
N PRO A 37 3.29 9.25 12.46
CA PRO A 37 1.89 8.84 12.66
C PRO A 37 0.90 9.32 11.59
N ALA A 38 1.38 10.01 10.56
CA ALA A 38 0.62 10.44 9.39
C ALA A 38 1.31 10.01 8.08
N ARG A 39 2.01 8.87 8.08
CA ARG A 39 2.59 8.25 6.88
C ARG A 39 2.43 6.73 6.89
N TRP A 40 2.41 6.16 5.69
CA TRP A 40 2.44 4.71 5.46
C TRP A 40 3.88 4.23 5.52
N MET A 41 4.15 3.16 6.27
CA MET A 41 5.44 2.48 6.12
C MET A 41 5.51 1.81 4.76
N VAL A 42 6.59 2.07 4.03
CA VAL A 42 6.89 1.40 2.76
C VAL A 42 7.99 0.38 2.98
N THR A 43 7.79 -0.82 2.47
CA THR A 43 8.71 -1.95 2.61
C THR A 43 9.02 -2.57 1.25
N ASP A 44 10.18 -3.19 1.13
CA ASP A 44 10.50 -4.13 0.05
C ASP A 44 10.89 -5.49 0.66
N ARG A 45 11.56 -6.34 -0.13
CA ARG A 45 12.05 -7.66 0.34
C ARG A 45 13.18 -7.57 1.38
N TRP A 46 13.80 -6.41 1.55
CA TRP A 46 14.96 -6.20 2.42
C TRP A 46 14.63 -5.44 3.69
N GLY A 47 13.47 -4.79 3.77
CA GLY A 47 13.08 -4.05 4.97
C GLY A 47 12.17 -2.87 4.66
N SER A 48 12.08 -1.97 5.64
CA SER A 48 11.49 -0.65 5.42
C SER A 48 12.42 0.18 4.52
N THR A 49 11.85 0.77 3.47
CA THR A 49 12.56 1.66 2.54
C THR A 49 12.18 3.13 2.74
N GLY A 50 11.26 3.42 3.67
CA GLY A 50 10.81 4.78 3.96
C GLY A 50 9.32 4.89 4.25
N TYR A 51 8.77 6.08 3.96
CA TYR A 51 7.40 6.42 4.31
C TYR A 51 6.72 7.24 3.21
N GLU A 52 5.46 6.94 2.91
CA GLU A 52 4.68 7.60 1.87
C GLU A 52 3.38 8.22 2.39
N ARG A 53 2.83 9.18 1.63
CA ARG A 53 1.56 9.85 1.94
C ARG A 53 0.38 9.08 1.33
N ASP A 54 -0.82 9.36 1.85
CA ASP A 54 -2.08 8.78 1.38
C ASP A 54 -2.27 8.95 -0.13
N GLU A 55 -1.96 10.12 -0.70
CA GLU A 55 -2.17 10.38 -2.12
C GLU A 55 -1.27 9.53 -3.02
N THR A 56 -0.04 9.24 -2.57
CA THR A 56 0.86 8.35 -3.29
C THR A 56 0.32 6.91 -3.25
N VAL A 57 0.00 6.43 -2.03
CA VAL A 57 -0.43 5.05 -1.78
C VAL A 57 -1.79 4.74 -2.41
N ALA A 58 -2.69 5.71 -2.49
CA ALA A 58 -3.99 5.53 -3.12
C ALA A 58 -3.92 5.15 -4.61
N GLY A 59 -2.86 5.58 -5.30
CA GLY A 59 -2.62 5.24 -6.69
C GLY A 59 -2.03 3.83 -6.89
N TRP A 60 -1.66 3.15 -5.81
CA TRP A 60 -1.03 1.84 -5.88
C TRP A 60 -2.08 0.72 -5.90
N PRO A 61 -1.95 -0.30 -6.77
CA PRO A 61 -2.83 -1.46 -6.78
C PRO A 61 -2.84 -2.19 -5.45
N VAL A 62 -4.03 -2.62 -5.02
CA VAL A 62 -4.20 -3.51 -3.86
C VAL A 62 -3.76 -4.91 -4.25
N VAL A 63 -2.89 -5.51 -3.45
CA VAL A 63 -2.35 -6.87 -3.70
C VAL A 63 -2.60 -7.81 -2.52
N GLY A 64 -3.17 -7.30 -1.42
CA GLY A 64 -3.42 -8.06 -0.22
C GLY A 64 -4.21 -7.26 0.82
N ALA A 65 -4.52 -7.92 1.92
CA ALA A 65 -5.08 -7.30 3.12
C ALA A 65 -4.32 -7.79 4.34
N VAL A 66 -4.15 -6.93 5.33
CA VAL A 66 -3.51 -7.32 6.60
C VAL A 66 -4.17 -6.65 7.79
N PRO A 67 -4.45 -7.41 8.85
CA PRO A 67 -4.85 -6.82 10.12
C PRO A 67 -3.66 -6.22 10.90
N LEU A 68 -2.41 -6.66 10.63
CA LEU A 68 -1.25 -6.34 11.49
C LEU A 68 0.11 -6.17 10.78
N SER A 69 0.13 -5.99 9.44
CA SER A 69 1.32 -5.89 8.57
C SER A 69 2.00 -7.24 8.26
N PRO A 70 2.19 -7.63 6.97
CA PRO A 70 3.11 -8.72 6.65
C PRO A 70 4.52 -8.17 6.81
N ALA A 71 5.38 -8.92 7.49
CA ALA A 71 6.75 -8.50 7.70
C ALA A 71 7.44 -8.23 6.35
N ALA A 72 8.25 -7.18 6.29
CA ALA A 72 9.19 -6.97 5.20
C ALA A 72 9.98 -8.27 4.94
N GLY A 73 10.16 -8.62 3.66
CA GLY A 73 10.78 -9.90 3.26
C GLY A 73 9.81 -11.06 3.04
N MET A 74 8.51 -10.90 3.28
CA MET A 74 7.51 -11.91 2.91
C MET A 74 7.01 -11.69 1.48
N GLU A 75 7.07 -12.73 0.66
CA GLU A 75 6.43 -12.73 -0.65
C GLU A 75 4.91 -12.76 -0.45
N LEU A 76 4.25 -11.66 -0.76
CA LEU A 76 2.79 -11.62 -0.78
C LEU A 76 2.33 -12.35 -2.03
N ALA A 77 1.68 -13.49 -1.83
CA ALA A 77 0.96 -14.17 -2.89
C ALA A 77 0.04 -13.14 -3.56
N GLU A 78 0.24 -12.89 -4.85
CA GLU A 78 -0.65 -12.04 -5.61
C GLU A 78 -2.04 -12.66 -5.51
N ILE A 79 -2.99 -11.93 -4.92
CA ILE A 79 -4.40 -12.33 -5.01
C ILE A 79 -4.79 -12.16 -6.47
N THR A 80 -4.56 -13.20 -7.27
CA THR A 80 -5.14 -13.28 -8.60
C THR A 80 -6.62 -13.52 -8.37
N GLU A 81 -7.41 -12.44 -8.35
CA GLU A 81 -8.85 -12.57 -8.59
C GLU A 81 -8.98 -13.17 -9.98
N LYS A 82 -9.13 -14.50 -10.06
CA LYS A 82 -9.68 -15.12 -11.24
C LYS A 82 -11.11 -14.60 -11.34
N ALA A 83 -11.29 -13.56 -12.16
CA ALA A 83 -12.58 -13.21 -12.72
C ALA A 83 -13.17 -14.50 -13.30
N SER A 84 -14.17 -15.03 -12.59
CA SER A 84 -15.00 -16.15 -13.02
C SER A 84 -16.19 -15.61 -13.78
#